data_AF-A0A3D2V1H0-F1
#
_entry.id   AF-A0A3D2V1H0-F1
#
_cell.length_a   1.000
_cell.length_b   1.000
_cell.length_c   1.000
_cell.angle_alpha   90.00
_cell.angle_beta   90.00
_cell.angle_gamma   90.00
#
_symmetry.space_group_name_H-M   'P 1'
#
loop_
_entity.id
_entity.type
_entity.pdbx_description
1 polymer ?
#
loop_
_entity_poly.entity_id
_entity_poly.type
_entity_poly.pdbx_seq_one_letter_code
_entity_poly.pdbx_strand_id
1 'polypeptide(L)'
;MPSLLVTVCVEGDNLQTRPAIITTRNGEMLDRVQGLFQQYRIRPTWLTSYEMAVCPCFQEFGESVVQRQSGEIGAHLHGWTCPPHYMVSEDDCFYQPYGFEWPQNVLRDKINYLTDALEDAFQTPITTHRAGRWGIDSHYIKCLHDRGYRVDCSVTPFVSWRKVPGVPGGRGGSDYLNAPY
;
A
#
# COMPACT_ATOMS: atom_id res chain seq x y z
N MET A 1 12.69 23.27 11.56
CA MET A 1 11.23 23.57 11.49
C MET A 1 10.51 22.23 11.34
N PRO A 2 9.35 22.02 11.99
CA PRO A 2 8.58 20.80 11.78
C PRO A 2 8.06 20.73 10.35
N SER A 3 8.01 19.53 9.78
CA SER A 3 7.42 19.24 8.48
C SER A 3 6.15 18.41 8.67
N LEU A 4 5.12 18.67 7.86
CA LEU A 4 3.90 17.87 7.80
C LEU A 4 3.86 17.12 6.47
N LEU A 5 3.74 15.79 6.54
CA LEU A 5 3.48 14.94 5.38
C LEU A 5 2.10 14.32 5.56
N VAL A 6 1.31 14.32 4.48
CA VAL A 6 -0.03 13.72 4.48
C VAL A 6 -0.01 12.55 3.50
N THR A 7 -0.36 11.37 4.00
CA THR A 7 -0.46 10.15 3.20
C THR A 7 -1.89 9.63 3.29
N VAL A 8 -2.45 9.16 2.17
CA VAL A 8 -3.78 8.53 2.13
C VAL A 8 -3.63 7.14 1.53
N CYS A 9 -4.01 6.10 2.27
CA CYS A 9 -4.11 4.76 1.71
C CYS A 9 -5.39 4.68 0.87
N VAL A 10 -5.23 4.46 -0.43
CA VAL A 10 -6.32 4.29 -1.39
C VAL A 10 -6.44 2.81 -1.68
N GLU A 11 -7.45 2.19 -1.10
CA GLU A 11 -7.65 0.74 -1.08
C GLU A 11 -9.00 0.35 -1.68
N GLY A 12 -9.17 -0.93 -2.01
CA GLY A 12 -10.49 -1.48 -2.31
C GLY A 12 -11.50 -1.26 -1.17
N ASP A 13 -12.78 -1.23 -1.52
CA ASP A 13 -13.86 -0.97 -0.57
C ASP A 13 -13.91 -2.04 0.51
N ASN A 14 -13.92 -1.60 1.77
CA ASN A 14 -14.17 -2.43 2.94
C ASN A 14 -13.22 -3.64 3.10
N LEU A 15 -11.95 -3.56 2.68
CA LEU A 15 -11.01 -4.67 2.83
C LEU A 15 -10.95 -5.25 4.25
N GLN A 16 -11.11 -4.41 5.28
CA GLN A 16 -11.16 -4.84 6.68
C GLN A 16 -12.32 -5.79 7.01
N THR A 17 -13.41 -5.76 6.24
CA THR A 17 -14.56 -6.66 6.41
C THR A 17 -14.45 -7.93 5.58
N ARG A 18 -13.33 -8.12 4.86
CA ARG A 18 -13.02 -9.33 4.05
C ARG A 18 -14.15 -9.65 3.06
N PRO A 19 -14.51 -8.72 2.17
CA PRO A 19 -15.62 -8.92 1.27
C PRO A 19 -15.27 -10.00 0.24
N ALA A 20 -16.26 -10.79 -0.17
CA ALA A 20 -16.08 -11.79 -1.22
C ALA A 20 -15.81 -11.15 -2.60
N ILE A 21 -16.30 -9.92 -2.81
CA ILE A 21 -16.09 -9.13 -4.01
C ILE A 21 -15.57 -7.77 -3.56
N ILE A 22 -14.39 -7.40 -4.03
CA ILE A 22 -13.79 -6.10 -3.74
C ILE A 22 -14.24 -5.11 -4.83
N THR A 23 -14.83 -4.01 -4.41
CA THR A 23 -15.21 -2.89 -5.29
C THR A 23 -14.28 -1.69 -5.06
N THR A 24 -14.38 -0.66 -5.90
CA THR A 24 -13.52 0.54 -5.85
C THR A 24 -14.34 1.83 -5.91
N ARG A 25 -15.56 1.80 -5.38
CA ARG A 25 -16.53 2.93 -5.43
C ARG A 25 -16.05 4.12 -4.61
N ASN A 26 -15.24 3.90 -3.57
CA ASN A 26 -14.59 4.98 -2.84
C ASN A 26 -13.73 5.89 -3.74
N GLY A 27 -13.24 5.40 -4.89
CA GLY A 27 -12.48 6.17 -5.87
C GLY A 27 -13.24 7.40 -6.38
N GLU A 28 -14.56 7.32 -6.50
CA GLU A 28 -15.44 8.41 -6.95
C GLU A 28 -15.42 9.64 -6.00
N MET A 29 -14.94 9.46 -4.77
CA MET A 29 -14.91 10.51 -3.74
C MET A 29 -13.56 11.24 -3.66
N LEU A 30 -12.53 10.77 -4.37
CA LEU A 30 -11.15 11.23 -4.20
C LEU A 30 -10.95 12.68 -4.65
N ASP A 31 -11.66 13.14 -5.69
CA ASP A 31 -11.61 14.54 -6.13
C ASP A 31 -12.03 15.51 -5.02
N ARG A 32 -13.02 15.12 -4.20
CA ARG A 32 -13.46 15.94 -3.06
C ARG A 32 -12.35 16.09 -2.03
N VAL A 33 -11.59 15.02 -1.77
CA VAL A 33 -10.48 15.01 -0.82
C VAL A 33 -9.29 15.79 -1.38
N GLN A 34 -8.95 15.60 -2.66
CA GLN A 34 -7.90 16.34 -3.34
C GLN A 34 -8.19 17.85 -3.36
N GLY A 35 -9.44 18.25 -3.59
CA GLY A 35 -9.87 19.64 -3.51
C GLY A 35 -9.69 20.25 -2.12
N LEU A 36 -9.96 19.48 -1.06
CA LEU A 36 -9.70 19.91 0.31
C LEU A 36 -8.19 20.13 0.55
N PHE A 37 -7.32 19.20 0.13
CA PHE A 37 -5.88 19.39 0.28
C PHE A 37 -5.37 20.60 -0.50
N GLN A 38 -5.90 20.86 -1.69
CA GLN A 38 -5.54 22.04 -2.48
C GLN A 38 -5.91 23.35 -1.77
N GLN A 39 -7.06 23.43 -1.10
CA GLN A 39 -7.44 24.61 -0.29
C GLN A 39 -6.41 24.93 0.79
N TYR A 40 -5.81 23.90 1.39
CA TYR A 40 -4.76 24.02 2.40
C TYR A 40 -3.34 23.98 1.84
N ARG A 41 -3.17 23.96 0.51
CA ARG A 41 -1.87 23.86 -0.18
C ARG A 41 -1.05 22.62 0.23
N ILE A 42 -1.74 21.54 0.56
CA ILE A 42 -1.15 20.23 0.89
C ILE A 42 -1.01 19.42 -0.39
N ARG A 43 0.15 18.78 -0.57
CA ARG A 43 0.39 17.77 -1.62
C ARG A 43 0.45 16.40 -0.95
N PRO A 44 -0.63 15.60 -1.01
CA PRO A 44 -0.65 14.29 -0.37
C PRO A 44 0.14 13.26 -1.20
N THR A 45 0.57 12.18 -0.53
CA THR A 45 0.96 10.94 -1.20
C THR A 45 -0.21 9.96 -1.15
N TRP A 46 -0.74 9.57 -2.31
CA TRP A 46 -1.79 8.58 -2.49
C TRP A 46 -1.15 7.20 -2.58
N LEU A 47 -1.18 6.44 -1.49
CA LEU A 47 -0.61 5.10 -1.37
C LEU A 47 -1.64 4.10 -1.89
N THR A 48 -1.39 3.54 -3.08
CA THR A 48 -2.40 2.86 -3.89
C THR A 48 -2.27 1.34 -3.86
N SER A 49 -3.36 0.64 -3.53
CA SER A 49 -3.43 -0.82 -3.62
C SER A 49 -3.64 -1.32 -5.05
N TYR A 50 -3.44 -2.62 -5.28
CA TYR A 50 -3.59 -3.19 -6.63
C TYR A 50 -4.98 -2.96 -7.23
N GLU A 51 -6.05 -3.11 -6.44
CA GLU A 51 -7.43 -2.93 -6.91
C GLU A 51 -7.67 -1.51 -7.41
N MET A 52 -7.06 -0.53 -6.74
CA MET A 52 -7.12 0.87 -7.15
C MET A 52 -6.19 1.16 -8.32
N ALA A 53 -5.02 0.53 -8.39
CA ALA A 53 -4.09 0.65 -9.52
C ALA A 53 -4.73 0.24 -10.85
N VAL A 54 -5.68 -0.70 -10.83
CA VAL A 54 -6.45 -1.15 -12.00
C VAL A 54 -7.88 -0.57 -12.07
N CYS A 55 -8.28 0.34 -11.18
CA CYS A 55 -9.57 1.04 -11.33
C CYS A 55 -9.43 2.14 -12.38
N PRO A 56 -10.24 2.14 -13.46
CA PRO A 56 -10.24 3.24 -14.43
C PRO A 56 -10.51 4.60 -13.77
N CYS A 57 -11.45 4.62 -12.81
CA CYS A 57 -11.78 5.79 -12.01
C CYS A 57 -10.56 6.41 -11.30
N PHE A 58 -9.71 5.56 -10.73
CA PHE A 58 -8.53 5.98 -9.98
C PHE A 58 -7.39 6.34 -10.92
N GLN A 59 -7.27 5.65 -12.05
CA GLN A 59 -6.28 5.97 -13.08
C GLN A 59 -6.50 7.40 -13.61
N GLU A 60 -7.74 7.77 -13.95
CA GLU A 60 -8.08 9.13 -14.37
C GLU A 60 -7.75 10.18 -13.28
N PHE A 61 -8.12 9.88 -12.03
CA PHE A 61 -7.80 10.74 -10.88
C PHE A 61 -6.27 10.90 -10.69
N GLY A 62 -5.53 9.79 -10.66
CA GLY A 62 -4.11 9.77 -10.41
C GLY A 62 -3.31 10.44 -11.53
N GLU A 63 -3.72 10.27 -12.79
CA GLU A 63 -3.13 11.00 -13.93
C GLU A 63 -3.27 12.51 -13.74
N SER A 64 -4.46 13.00 -13.36
CA SER A 64 -4.68 14.42 -13.05
C SER A 64 -3.79 14.91 -11.89
N VAL A 65 -3.63 14.10 -10.83
CA VAL A 65 -2.74 14.42 -9.70
C VAL A 65 -1.28 14.59 -10.15
N VAL A 66 -0.79 13.65 -10.96
CA VAL A 66 0.59 13.65 -11.47
C VAL A 66 0.84 14.82 -12.41
N GLN A 67 -0.03 15.01 -13.42
CA GLN A 67 0.10 16.09 -14.40
C GLN A 67 0.09 17.48 -13.75
N ARG A 68 -0.74 17.67 -12.72
CA ARG A 68 -0.85 18.94 -11.99
C ARG A 68 0.19 19.10 -10.88
N GLN A 69 1.02 18.09 -10.66
CA GLN A 69 1.97 18.04 -9.55
C GLN A 69 1.31 18.35 -8.18
N SER A 70 0.05 17.92 -8.02
CA SER A 70 -0.77 18.22 -6.84
C SER A 70 -0.69 17.14 -5.76
N GLY A 71 0.13 16.12 -5.96
CA GLY A 71 0.38 15.02 -5.04
C GLY A 71 1.40 14.05 -5.63
N GLU A 72 1.61 12.94 -4.94
CA GLU A 72 2.44 11.81 -5.35
C GLU A 72 1.59 10.54 -5.39
N ILE A 73 1.88 9.63 -6.31
CA ILE A 73 1.35 8.26 -6.26
C ILE A 73 2.43 7.34 -5.67
N GLY A 74 2.07 6.57 -4.65
CA GLY A 74 2.93 5.57 -4.01
C GLY A 74 2.26 4.19 -4.01
N ALA A 75 3.00 3.15 -3.64
CA ALA A 75 2.49 1.78 -3.60
C ALA A 75 1.97 1.40 -2.21
N HIS A 76 0.86 0.67 -2.18
CA HIS A 76 0.28 0.09 -0.97
C HIS A 76 -0.05 -1.39 -1.13
N LEU A 77 0.93 -2.27 -0.86
CA LEU A 77 0.79 -3.68 -1.19
C LEU A 77 -0.07 -4.44 -0.16
N HIS A 78 -1.18 -5.01 -0.63
CA HIS A 78 -1.92 -6.10 0.00
C HIS A 78 -1.63 -7.42 -0.73
N GLY A 79 -0.89 -8.32 -0.08
CA GLY A 79 -0.36 -9.52 -0.74
C GLY A 79 -1.44 -10.51 -1.20
N TRP A 80 -2.59 -10.54 -0.52
CA TRP A 80 -3.68 -11.49 -0.81
C TRP A 80 -4.48 -11.15 -2.07
N THR A 81 -4.41 -9.90 -2.55
CA THR A 81 -5.14 -9.46 -3.75
C THR A 81 -4.21 -9.15 -4.92
N CYS A 82 -2.97 -8.72 -4.64
CA CYS A 82 -2.00 -8.36 -5.66
C CYS A 82 -1.44 -9.61 -6.39
N PRO A 83 -1.44 -9.63 -7.73
CA PRO A 83 -0.72 -10.64 -8.50
C PRO A 83 0.80 -10.59 -8.26
N PRO A 84 1.55 -11.67 -8.56
CA PRO A 84 1.04 -12.98 -8.96
C PRO A 84 0.26 -13.66 -7.81
N HIS A 85 -0.83 -14.34 -8.16
CA HIS A 85 -1.65 -15.04 -7.17
C HIS A 85 -0.87 -16.25 -6.62
N TYR A 86 -0.65 -16.24 -5.32
CA TYR A 86 0.06 -17.28 -4.59
C TYR A 86 -0.50 -17.31 -3.17
N MET A 87 -1.10 -18.42 -2.78
CA MET A 87 -1.70 -18.57 -1.46
C MET A 87 -0.66 -19.04 -0.43
N VAL A 88 -0.66 -18.44 0.75
CA VAL A 88 0.17 -18.89 1.90
C VAL A 88 -0.65 -19.51 3.02
N SER A 89 -1.97 -19.46 2.92
CA SER A 89 -2.92 -20.14 3.78
C SER A 89 -4.06 -20.77 2.98
N GLU A 90 -5.04 -21.36 3.66
CA GLU A 90 -6.24 -21.92 3.05
C GLU A 90 -7.22 -20.86 2.51
N ASP A 91 -7.15 -19.61 3.03
CA ASP A 91 -7.99 -18.49 2.62
C ASP A 91 -7.30 -17.15 2.92
N ASP A 92 -6.45 -16.69 2.01
CA ASP A 92 -5.71 -15.45 2.20
C ASP A 92 -6.62 -14.19 2.22
N CYS A 93 -7.81 -14.25 1.64
CA CYS A 93 -8.79 -13.15 1.73
C CYS A 93 -9.34 -13.04 3.17
N PHE A 94 -9.49 -14.17 3.86
CA PHE A 94 -9.90 -14.20 5.26
C PHE A 94 -8.74 -13.89 6.20
N TYR A 95 -7.59 -14.57 6.06
CA TYR A 95 -6.47 -14.43 6.99
C TYR A 95 -5.66 -13.14 6.77
N GLN A 96 -5.74 -12.55 5.58
CA GLN A 96 -5.06 -11.33 5.17
C GLN A 96 -3.58 -11.32 5.56
N PRO A 97 -2.77 -12.29 5.07
CA PRO A 97 -1.39 -12.44 5.50
C PRO A 97 -0.58 -11.14 5.35
N TYR A 98 0.41 -10.95 6.23
CA TYR A 98 1.35 -9.86 6.11
C TYR A 98 2.32 -10.11 4.96
N GLY A 99 2.79 -9.07 4.27
CA GLY A 99 3.63 -9.26 3.09
C GLY A 99 4.90 -10.09 3.34
N PHE A 100 5.49 -10.00 4.54
CA PHE A 100 6.65 -10.80 4.94
C PHE A 100 6.34 -12.30 5.17
N GLU A 101 5.07 -12.71 5.17
CA GLU A 101 4.66 -14.12 5.32
C GLU A 101 4.69 -14.88 3.98
N TRP A 102 4.86 -14.18 2.85
CA TRP A 102 5.13 -14.82 1.56
C TRP A 102 6.61 -15.23 1.43
N PRO A 103 6.88 -16.29 0.66
CA PRO A 103 8.24 -16.60 0.23
C PRO A 103 8.90 -15.38 -0.42
N GLN A 104 10.20 -15.20 -0.17
CA GLN A 104 10.95 -14.01 -0.59
C GLN A 104 10.83 -13.68 -2.08
N ASN A 105 10.90 -14.69 -2.94
CA ASN A 105 10.74 -14.52 -4.38
C ASN A 105 9.32 -14.04 -4.72
N VAL A 106 8.29 -14.60 -4.08
CA VAL A 106 6.90 -14.23 -4.32
C VAL A 106 6.61 -12.80 -3.84
N LEU A 107 7.14 -12.40 -2.68
CA LEU A 107 7.01 -11.02 -2.21
C LEU A 107 7.66 -10.04 -3.20
N ARG A 108 8.86 -10.36 -3.70
CA ARG A 108 9.54 -9.54 -4.72
C ARG A 108 8.69 -9.42 -5.98
N ASP A 109 8.15 -10.53 -6.47
CA ASP A 109 7.33 -10.53 -7.68
C ASP A 109 6.05 -9.70 -7.51
N LYS A 110 5.42 -9.75 -6.32
CA LYS A 110 4.26 -8.92 -5.97
C LYS A 110 4.60 -7.43 -5.92
N ILE A 111 5.74 -7.08 -5.30
CA ILE A 111 6.23 -5.70 -5.27
C ILE A 111 6.47 -5.22 -6.71
N ASN A 112 7.16 -6.01 -7.53
CA ASN A 112 7.42 -5.65 -8.93
C ASN A 112 6.11 -5.44 -9.69
N TYR A 113 5.18 -6.39 -9.59
CA TYR A 113 3.91 -6.32 -10.30
C TYR A 113 3.08 -5.08 -9.95
N LEU A 114 2.92 -4.77 -8.65
CA LEU A 114 2.21 -3.56 -8.24
C LEU A 114 2.94 -2.29 -8.73
N THR A 115 4.27 -2.28 -8.63
CA THR A 115 5.07 -1.13 -9.05
C THR A 115 4.92 -0.91 -10.55
N ASP A 116 5.06 -1.96 -11.36
CA ASP A 116 4.93 -1.93 -12.82
C ASP A 116 3.54 -1.46 -13.22
N ALA A 117 2.48 -2.00 -12.59
CA ALA A 117 1.10 -1.59 -12.87
C ALA A 117 0.84 -0.09 -12.60
N LEU A 118 1.43 0.45 -11.54
CA LEU A 118 1.33 1.87 -11.21
C LEU A 118 2.20 2.74 -12.14
N GLU A 119 3.44 2.32 -12.44
CA GLU A 119 4.33 3.02 -13.37
C GLU A 119 3.74 3.06 -14.78
N ASP A 120 3.13 1.97 -15.24
CA ASP A 120 2.43 1.89 -16.53
C ASP A 120 1.19 2.78 -16.55
N ALA A 121 0.40 2.82 -15.47
CA ALA A 121 -0.80 3.65 -15.40
C ALA A 121 -0.49 5.16 -15.39
N PHE A 122 0.57 5.57 -14.69
CA PHE A 122 0.84 6.99 -14.41
C PHE A 122 2.07 7.55 -15.11
N GLN A 123 2.84 6.71 -15.81
CA GLN A 123 4.03 7.09 -16.57
C GLN A 123 5.04 7.89 -15.72
N THR A 124 5.16 7.53 -14.45
CA THR A 124 6.06 8.16 -13.47
C THR A 124 6.66 7.10 -12.54
N PRO A 125 7.92 7.27 -12.08
CA PRO A 125 8.51 6.33 -11.13
C PRO A 125 7.74 6.27 -9.81
N ILE A 126 7.58 5.06 -9.27
CA ILE A 126 6.93 4.84 -7.97
C ILE A 126 8.01 4.60 -6.92
N THR A 127 8.15 5.54 -5.98
CA THR A 127 9.30 5.55 -5.04
C THR A 127 8.94 5.58 -3.56
N THR A 128 7.66 5.76 -3.24
CA THR A 128 7.15 5.74 -1.87
C THR A 128 6.25 4.54 -1.65
N HIS A 129 6.42 3.87 -0.51
CA HIS A 129 5.70 2.66 -0.16
C HIS A 129 5.08 2.76 1.24
N ARG A 130 3.98 2.04 1.42
CA ARG A 130 3.52 1.58 2.73
C ARG A 130 3.03 0.14 2.59
N ALA A 131 3.43 -0.74 3.50
CA ALA A 131 2.92 -2.10 3.54
C ALA A 131 1.48 -2.12 4.04
N GLY A 132 0.67 -2.97 3.42
CA GLY A 132 -0.62 -3.36 3.96
C GLY A 132 -0.49 -3.84 5.40
N ARG A 133 -1.42 -3.42 6.26
CA ARG A 133 -1.48 -3.78 7.68
C ARG A 133 -0.19 -3.45 8.45
N TRP A 134 0.60 -2.48 7.97
CA TRP A 134 1.89 -2.06 8.55
C TRP A 134 2.91 -3.20 8.71
N GLY A 135 2.79 -4.28 7.95
CA GLY A 135 3.61 -5.48 8.13
C GLY A 135 4.87 -5.49 7.27
N ILE A 136 6.00 -5.08 7.85
CA ILE A 136 7.33 -5.17 7.20
C ILE A 136 8.34 -5.90 8.08
N ASP A 137 9.37 -6.46 7.45
CA ASP A 137 10.59 -6.88 8.10
C ASP A 137 11.82 -6.57 7.23
N SER A 138 13.01 -6.97 7.68
CA SER A 138 14.26 -6.71 6.96
C SER A 138 14.28 -7.30 5.55
N HIS A 139 13.62 -8.44 5.36
CA HIS A 139 13.52 -9.08 4.06
C HIS A 139 12.63 -8.24 3.12
N TYR A 140 11.46 -7.81 3.59
CA TYR A 140 10.58 -6.91 2.85
C TYR A 140 11.32 -5.62 2.45
N ILE A 141 11.99 -4.97 3.40
CA ILE A 141 12.77 -3.74 3.15
C ILE A 141 13.83 -3.97 2.08
N LYS A 142 14.52 -5.11 2.07
CA LYS A 142 15.49 -5.44 1.03
C LYS A 142 14.85 -5.52 -0.35
N CYS A 143 13.66 -6.11 -0.48
CA CYS A 143 12.93 -6.15 -1.74
C CYS A 143 12.52 -4.75 -2.23
N LEU A 144 12.05 -3.88 -1.33
CA LEU A 144 11.73 -2.49 -1.66
C LEU A 144 12.97 -1.72 -2.15
N HIS A 145 14.07 -1.83 -1.40
CA HIS A 145 15.34 -1.22 -1.77
C HIS A 145 15.81 -1.68 -3.15
N ASP A 146 15.78 -3.00 -3.40
CA ASP A 146 16.23 -3.58 -4.67
C ASP A 146 15.35 -3.17 -5.86
N ARG A 147 14.06 -2.91 -5.64
CA ARG A 147 13.15 -2.38 -6.67
C ARG A 147 13.29 -0.87 -6.91
N GLY A 148 13.98 -0.15 -6.02
CA GLY A 148 14.26 1.28 -6.16
C GLY A 148 13.38 2.22 -5.32
N TYR A 149 12.63 1.68 -4.35
CA TYR A 149 11.89 2.51 -3.39
C TYR A 149 12.85 3.32 -2.52
N ARG A 150 12.50 4.58 -2.27
CA ARG A 150 13.30 5.54 -1.49
C ARG A 150 12.75 5.75 -0.10
N VAL A 151 11.43 5.63 0.06
CA VAL A 151 10.73 5.90 1.31
C VAL A 151 9.74 4.78 1.60
N ASP A 152 9.73 4.31 2.84
CA ASP A 152 8.67 3.49 3.41
C ASP A 152 8.11 4.19 4.64
N CYS A 153 6.78 4.20 4.79
CA CYS A 153 6.10 4.79 5.94
C CYS A 153 5.21 3.79 6.69
N SER A 154 5.67 2.54 6.80
CA SER A 154 4.96 1.43 7.46
C SER A 154 5.26 1.30 8.95
N VAL A 155 6.45 1.70 9.38
CA VAL A 155 6.87 1.62 10.78
C VAL A 155 5.96 2.53 11.63
N THR A 156 5.35 1.95 12.66
CA THR A 156 4.51 2.67 13.64
C THR A 156 5.19 2.66 15.01
N PRO A 157 6.06 3.64 15.33
CA PRO A 157 6.83 3.63 16.58
C PRO A 157 5.95 3.44 17.82
N PHE A 158 6.45 2.69 18.80
CA PHE A 158 5.78 2.38 20.06
C PHE A 158 4.54 1.46 19.94
N VAL A 159 4.29 0.85 18.78
CA VAL A 159 3.16 -0.06 18.56
C VAL A 159 3.65 -1.49 18.27
N SER A 160 2.97 -2.49 18.81
CA SER A 160 3.22 -3.91 18.50
C SER A 160 2.02 -4.54 17.83
N TRP A 161 2.20 -5.09 16.64
CA TRP A 161 1.16 -5.77 15.86
C TRP A 161 1.17 -7.29 16.03
N ARG A 162 2.04 -7.85 16.89
CA ARG A 162 2.18 -9.31 17.09
C ARG A 162 0.89 -10.03 17.50
N LYS A 163 -0.03 -9.32 18.17
CA LYS A 163 -1.34 -9.87 18.57
C LYS A 163 -2.38 -9.86 17.46
N VAL A 164 -2.09 -9.17 16.36
CA VAL A 164 -2.95 -9.14 15.19
C VAL A 164 -2.53 -10.31 14.28
N PRO A 165 -3.43 -11.26 14.00
CA PRO A 165 -3.07 -12.48 13.27
C PRO A 165 -2.75 -12.20 11.80
N GLY A 166 -1.90 -13.05 11.22
CA GLY A 166 -1.66 -13.18 9.79
C GLY A 166 -2.00 -14.60 9.36
N VAL A 167 -1.06 -15.31 8.72
CA VAL A 167 -1.23 -16.74 8.45
C VAL A 167 -1.51 -17.54 9.73
N PRO A 168 -2.35 -18.60 9.68
CA PRO A 168 -2.56 -19.50 10.82
C PRO A 168 -1.25 -20.05 11.37
N GLY A 169 -1.06 -19.96 12.69
CA GLY A 169 0.19 -20.38 13.34
C GLY A 169 1.40 -19.46 13.12
N GLY A 170 1.21 -18.34 12.41
CA GLY A 170 2.23 -17.32 12.19
C GLY A 170 2.54 -16.49 13.43
N ARG A 171 3.57 -15.64 13.31
CA ARG A 171 4.05 -14.78 14.41
C ARG A 171 3.21 -13.51 14.63
N GLY A 172 2.17 -13.30 13.82
CA GLY A 172 1.41 -12.05 13.77
C GLY A 172 2.20 -10.91 13.13
N GLY A 173 1.70 -9.69 13.28
CA GLY A 173 2.29 -8.49 12.68
C GLY A 173 3.63 -8.06 13.27
N SER A 174 4.24 -7.05 12.62
CA SER A 174 5.53 -6.48 13.03
C SER A 174 5.51 -5.83 14.41
N ASP A 175 6.66 -5.79 15.06
CA ASP A 175 6.84 -5.24 16.41
C ASP A 175 7.72 -4.00 16.38
N TYR A 176 7.14 -2.83 16.67
CA TYR A 176 7.79 -1.53 16.57
C TYR A 176 7.95 -0.84 17.93
N LEU A 177 7.84 -1.56 19.05
CA LEU A 177 8.01 -1.00 20.39
C LEU A 177 9.35 -0.26 20.58
N ASN A 178 10.40 -0.71 19.89
CA ASN A 178 11.75 -0.15 19.96
C ASN A 178 12.16 0.60 18.68
N ALA A 179 11.21 0.92 17.80
CA ALA A 179 11.50 1.65 16.56
C ALA A 179 11.77 3.15 16.84
N PRO A 180 12.67 3.80 16.07
CA PRO A 180 12.95 5.23 16.21
C PRO A 180 11.77 6.11 15.76
N TYR A 181 11.74 7.37 16.21
CA TYR A 181 10.74 8.40 15.87
C TYR A 181 11.38 9.65 15.27
#